data_AF-G9KXI5-F1
#
_entry.id   AF-G9KXI5-F1
#
_cell.length_a   1.000
_cell.length_b   1.000
_cell.length_c   1.000
_cell.angle_alpha   90.00
_cell.angle_beta   90.00
_cell.angle_gamma   90.00
#
_symmetry.space_group_name_H-M   'P 1'
#
loop_
_entity.id
_entity.type
_entity.pdbx_description
1 polymer ?
#
loop_
_entity_poly.entity_id
_entity_poly.type
_entity_poly.pdbx_seq_one_letter_code
_entity_poly.pdbx_strand_id
1 'polypeptide(L)'
;LNRSGRTAADFLRNLAALTGGRYHCPVDEDTLLRIHGLLTKGFVDERDPVLPPFEGDDLRRLAQEITKARRFLWKAQSFRSQLQKKNNKEPNVT
;
A
#
# COMPACT_ATOMS: atom_id res chain seq x y z
N LEU A 1 2.49 13.78 -18.45
CA LEU A 1 1.84 15.10 -18.25
C LEU A 1 2.62 16.17 -19.01
N ASN A 2 1.96 16.94 -19.88
CA ASN A 2 2.57 18.13 -20.48
C ASN A 2 2.80 19.22 -19.40
N ARG A 3 3.55 20.27 -19.73
CA ARG A 3 3.91 21.35 -18.77
C ARG A 3 2.67 21.99 -18.13
N SER A 4 1.60 22.17 -18.90
CA SER A 4 0.32 22.72 -18.42
C SER A 4 -0.37 21.80 -17.40
N GLY A 5 -0.38 20.49 -17.64
CA GLY A 5 -0.95 19.50 -16.74
C GLY A 5 -0.22 19.41 -15.39
N ARG A 6 1.11 19.60 -15.38
CA ARG A 6 1.87 19.66 -14.13
C ARG A 6 1.52 20.90 -13.29
N THR A 7 1.42 22.07 -13.92
CA THR A 7 1.01 23.30 -13.22
C THR A 7 -0.40 23.21 -12.64
N ALA A 8 -1.35 22.62 -13.37
CA ALA A 8 -2.71 22.40 -12.87
C ALA A 8 -2.73 21.43 -11.68
N ALA A 9 -1.95 20.35 -11.75
CA ALA A 9 -1.82 19.38 -10.66
C ALA A 9 -1.25 20.01 -9.38
N ASP A 10 -0.22 20.85 -9.51
CA ASP A 10 0.39 21.56 -8.39
C ASP A 10 -0.56 22.58 -7.77
N PHE A 11 -1.33 23.30 -8.59
CA PHE A 11 -2.37 24.20 -8.11
C PHE A 11 -3.43 23.47 -7.29
N LEU A 12 -3.96 22.34 -7.78
CA LEU A 12 -4.96 21.55 -7.07
C LEU A 12 -4.42 20.98 -5.76
N ARG A 13 -3.17 20.54 -5.74
CA ARG A 13 -2.49 20.06 -4.53
C ARG A 13 -2.38 21.14 -3.47
N ASN A 14 -1.96 22.34 -3.87
CA ASN A 14 -1.83 23.49 -2.96
C ASN A 14 -3.20 23.96 -2.46
N LEU A 15 -4.22 23.95 -3.32
CA LEU A 15 -5.59 24.30 -2.95
C LEU A 15 -6.15 23.32 -1.90
N ALA A 16 -5.95 22.01 -2.11
CA ALA A 16 -6.34 20.99 -1.14
C ALA A 16 -5.63 21.22 0.20
N ALA A 17 -4.32 21.47 0.19
CA ALA A 17 -3.56 21.75 1.40
C ALA A 17 -4.06 23.01 2.14
N LEU A 18 -4.38 24.09 1.43
CA LEU A 18 -4.87 25.34 2.01
C LEU A 18 -6.28 25.21 2.60
N THR A 19 -7.13 24.40 1.98
CA THR A 19 -8.53 24.22 2.39
C THR A 19 -8.72 23.06 3.37
N GLY A 20 -7.66 22.30 3.68
CA GLY A 20 -7.77 21.04 4.42
C GLY A 20 -8.46 19.92 3.63
N GLY A 21 -8.65 20.11 2.32
CA GLY A 21 -9.18 19.11 1.40
C GLY A 21 -8.16 18.01 1.08
N ARG A 22 -8.61 17.00 0.32
CA ARG A 22 -7.74 15.93 -0.18
C ARG A 22 -7.44 16.12 -1.65
N TYR A 23 -6.18 15.96 -2.01
CA TYR A 23 -5.74 16.00 -3.40
C TYR A 23 -5.94 14.65 -4.07
N HIS A 24 -6.77 14.63 -5.11
CA HIS A 24 -6.84 13.52 -6.06
C HIS A 24 -5.96 13.84 -7.28
N CYS A 25 -4.94 13.02 -7.52
CA CYS A 25 -4.06 13.22 -8.66
C CYS A 25 -4.77 12.81 -9.96
N PRO A 26 -4.93 13.72 -10.94
CA PRO A 26 -5.40 13.34 -12.26
C PRO A 26 -4.40 12.39 -12.91
N VAL A 27 -4.87 11.26 -13.40
CA VAL A 27 -4.11 10.28 -14.15
C VAL A 27 -4.87 9.91 -15.42
N ASP A 28 -4.16 9.48 -16.46
CA ASP A 28 -4.79 8.93 -17.66
C ASP A 28 -5.47 7.59 -17.37
N GLU A 29 -6.38 7.19 -18.26
CA GLU A 29 -7.21 6.00 -18.12
C GLU A 29 -6.38 4.71 -18.03
N ASP A 30 -5.30 4.60 -18.82
CA ASP A 30 -4.41 3.45 -18.80
C ASP A 30 -3.72 3.29 -17.44
N THR A 31 -3.26 4.41 -16.87
CA THR A 31 -2.70 4.45 -15.53
C THR A 31 -3.74 4.07 -14.48
N LEU A 32 -4.97 4.57 -14.59
CA LEU A 32 -6.07 4.23 -13.69
C LEU A 32 -6.39 2.73 -13.70
N LEU A 33 -6.52 2.13 -14.89
CA LEU A 33 -6.77 0.70 -15.07
C LEU A 33 -5.64 -0.15 -14.47
N ARG A 34 -4.38 0.29 -14.63
CA ARG A 34 -3.24 -0.39 -14.03
C ARG A 34 -3.27 -0.35 -12.50
N ILE A 35 -3.62 0.80 -11.92
CA ILE A 35 -3.77 0.95 -10.47
C ILE A 35 -4.91 0.06 -9.96
N HIS A 36 -6.06 0.08 -10.63
CA HIS A 36 -7.19 -0.78 -10.31
C HIS A 36 -6.77 -2.26 -10.32
N GLY A 37 -6.12 -2.71 -11.40
CA GLY A 37 -5.63 -4.08 -11.52
C GLY A 37 -4.63 -4.47 -10.43
N LEU A 38 -3.75 -3.56 -9.99
CA LEU A 38 -2.85 -3.79 -8.86
C LEU A 38 -3.61 -3.96 -7.55
N LEU A 39 -4.60 -3.11 -7.29
CA LEU A 39 -5.37 -3.14 -6.05
C LEU A 39 -6.32 -4.35 -5.97
N THR A 40 -6.89 -4.79 -7.09
CA THR A 40 -7.82 -5.94 -7.14
C THR A 40 -7.10 -7.29 -7.05
N LYS A 41 -5.85 -7.40 -7.50
CA LYS A 41 -5.07 -8.65 -7.41
C LYS A 41 -4.84 -9.13 -5.96
N GLY A 42 -5.01 -8.25 -4.98
CA GLY A 42 -4.75 -8.53 -3.57
C GLY A 42 -3.26 -8.47 -3.22
N PHE A 43 -2.96 -8.16 -1.96
CA PHE A 43 -1.59 -8.08 -1.42
C PHE A 43 -1.41 -9.09 -0.29
N VAL A 44 -1.51 -10.37 -0.64
CA VAL A 44 -1.58 -11.47 0.32
C VAL A 44 -0.19 -12.04 0.60
N ASP A 45 0.72 -12.00 -0.37
CA ASP A 45 2.07 -12.54 -0.25
C ASP A 45 3.07 -11.43 0.15
N GLU A 46 4.06 -11.80 0.97
CA GLU A 46 5.18 -10.92 1.27
C GLU A 46 6.01 -10.59 0.02
N ARG A 47 6.00 -11.48 -0.99
CA ARG A 47 6.67 -11.28 -2.28
C ARG A 47 5.90 -10.39 -3.25
N ASP A 48 4.67 -9.99 -2.93
CA ASP A 48 3.90 -9.13 -3.79
C ASP A 48 4.63 -7.81 -4.04
N PRO A 49 4.56 -7.24 -5.26
CA PRO A 49 5.25 -6.00 -5.56
C PRO A 49 4.79 -4.89 -4.61
N VAL A 50 5.74 -4.02 -4.22
CA VAL A 50 5.42 -2.82 -3.45
C VAL A 50 4.60 -1.91 -4.35
N LEU A 51 3.54 -1.31 -3.79
CA LEU A 51 2.75 -0.32 -4.49
C LEU A 51 3.64 0.87 -4.92
N PRO A 52 3.46 1.40 -6.13
CA PRO A 52 4.24 2.56 -6.56
C PRO A 52 3.92 3.78 -5.68
N PRO A 53 4.81 4.78 -5.63
CA PRO A 53 4.50 6.04 -4.97
C PRO A 53 3.34 6.72 -5.70
N PHE A 54 2.30 7.09 -4.96
CA PHE A 54 1.15 7.82 -5.47
C PHE A 54 1.25 9.30 -5.11
N GLU A 55 0.90 10.16 -6.05
CA GLU A 55 0.86 11.61 -5.81
C GLU A 55 -0.42 12.04 -5.09
N GLY A 56 -1.54 11.35 -5.33
CA GLY A 56 -2.82 11.61 -4.68
C GLY A 56 -2.84 11.14 -3.23
N ASP A 57 -3.52 11.89 -2.37
CA ASP A 57 -3.53 11.66 -0.92
C ASP A 57 -4.12 10.30 -0.55
N ASP A 58 -5.26 9.94 -1.15
CA ASP A 58 -5.99 8.73 -0.80
C ASP A 58 -5.20 7.48 -1.19
N LEU A 59 -4.69 7.43 -2.43
CA LEU A 59 -3.88 6.30 -2.89
C LEU A 59 -2.56 6.20 -2.14
N ARG A 60 -1.92 7.34 -1.81
CA ARG A 60 -0.71 7.36 -1.00
C ARG A 60 -0.95 6.79 0.38
N ARG A 61 -2.04 7.21 1.04
CA ARG A 61 -2.42 6.70 2.36
C ARG A 61 -2.78 5.21 2.30
N LEU A 62 -3.55 4.80 1.29
CA LEU A 62 -3.89 3.40 1.07
C LEU A 62 -2.64 2.53 0.91
N ALA A 63 -1.66 2.98 0.12
CA ALA A 63 -0.40 2.25 -0.06
C ALA A 63 0.41 2.11 1.24
N GLN A 64 0.41 3.15 2.09
CA GLN A 64 1.05 3.10 3.41
C GLN A 64 0.36 2.08 4.33
N GLU A 65 -0.97 2.08 4.37
CA GLU A 65 -1.73 1.14 5.20
C GLU A 65 -1.59 -0.31 4.71
N ILE A 66 -1.61 -0.54 3.39
CA ILE A 66 -1.33 -1.87 2.81
C ILE A 66 0.06 -2.35 3.21
N THR A 67 1.07 -1.48 3.09
CA THR A 67 2.45 -1.80 3.50
C THR A 67 2.53 -2.17 4.98
N LYS A 68 1.83 -1.43 5.83
CA LYS A 68 1.76 -1.67 7.28
C LYS A 68 1.08 -3.00 7.59
N ALA A 69 -0.05 -3.28 6.94
CA ALA A 69 -0.77 -4.54 7.10
C ALA A 69 0.09 -5.75 6.71
N ARG A 70 0.82 -5.68 5.59
CA ARG A 70 1.76 -6.74 5.15
C ARG A 70 2.84 -7.00 6.19
N ARG A 71 3.46 -5.93 6.73
CA ARG A 71 4.47 -6.05 7.78
C ARG A 71 3.93 -6.73 9.04
N PHE A 72 2.70 -6.42 9.43
CA PHE A 72 2.08 -7.07 10.59
C PHE A 72 1.72 -8.53 10.33
N LEU A 73 1.21 -8.85 9.14
CA LEU A 73 0.94 -10.22 8.73
C LEU A 73 2.21 -11.08 8.79
N TRP A 74 3.31 -10.58 8.22
CA TRP A 74 4.61 -11.25 8.27
C TRP A 74 5.09 -11.53 9.69
N LYS A 75 5.03 -10.51 10.57
CA LYS A 75 5.40 -10.68 11.99
C LYS A 75 4.55 -11.75 12.67
N ALA A 76 3.24 -11.74 12.45
CA ALA A 76 2.34 -12.73 13.02
C ALA A 76 2.65 -14.16 12.53
N GLN A 77 2.93 -14.32 11.24
CA GLN A 77 3.33 -15.61 10.66
C GLN A 77 4.67 -16.11 11.22
N SER A 78 5.66 -15.22 11.36
CA SER A 78 6.96 -15.53 11.97
C SER A 78 6.81 -16.00 13.41
N PHE A 79 6.03 -15.30 14.23
CA PHE A 79 5.76 -15.71 15.61
C PHE A 79 5.05 -17.06 15.67
N ARG A 80 4.04 -17.28 14.81
CA ARG A 80 3.35 -18.58 14.73
C ARG A 80 4.32 -19.71 14.40
N SER A 81 5.23 -19.51 13.45
CA SER A 81 6.25 -20.51 13.07
C SER A 81 7.20 -20.82 14.24
N GLN A 82 7.64 -19.80 14.98
CA GLN A 82 8.52 -19.98 16.14
C GLN A 82 7.83 -20.76 17.27
N LEU A 83 6.56 -20.46 17.56
CA LEU A 83 5.77 -21.17 18.57
C LEU A 83 5.56 -22.64 18.19
N GLN A 84 5.22 -22.91 16.93
CA GLN A 84 5.05 -24.29 16.44
C GLN A 84 6.35 -25.10 16.55
N LYS A 85 7.51 -24.49 16.22
CA LYS A 85 8.82 -25.14 16.39
C LYS A 85 9.15 -25.44 17.85
N LYS A 86 8.66 -24.62 18.79
CA LYS A 86 8.86 -24.85 20.22
C LYS A 86 8.00 -26.01 20.73
N ASN A 87 6.71 -26.05 20.36
CA ASN A 87 5.80 -27.12 20.75
C ASN A 87 6.25 -28.50 20.24
N ASN A 88 6.84 -28.58 19.05
CA ASN A 88 7.35 -29.83 18.49
C ASN A 88 8.68 -30.30 19.13
N LYS A 89 9.31 -29.49 19.98
CA LYS A 89 10.58 -29.80 20.65
C LYS A 89 10.41 -30.22 22.12
N GLU A 90 9.22 -30.07 22.70
CA GLU A 90 8.92 -30.69 23.99
C GLU A 90 8.75 -32.19 23.77
N PRO A 91 9.61 -33.07 24.34
CA PRO A 91 9.39 -34.50 24.25
C PRO A 91 8.11 -34.84 25.01
N ASN A 92 7.26 -35.69 24.43
CA ASN A 92 6.23 -36.39 25.19
C ASN A 92 6.96 -37.20 26.27
N VAL A 93 7.06 -36.65 27.47
CA VAL A 93 7.52 -37.39 28.66
C VAL A 93 6.44 -38.43 28.92
N THR A 94 6.71 -39.66 28.48
CA THR A 94 5.90 -40.86 28.78
C THR A 94 6.67 -41.69 29.80
#